data_AF-A0A7X7WN48-F1
#
_entry.id   AF-A0A7X7WN48-F1
#
_cell.length_a   1.000
_cell.length_b   1.000
_cell.length_c   1.000
_cell.angle_alpha   90.00
_cell.angle_beta   90.00
_cell.angle_gamma   90.00
#
_symmetry.space_group_name_H-M   'P 1'
#
loop_
_entity.id
_entity.type
_entity.pdbx_description
1 polymer ?
#
loop_
_entity_poly.entity_id
_entity_poly.type
_entity_poly.pdbx_seq_one_letter_code
_entity_poly.pdbx_strand_id
1 'polypeptide(L)'
;MEDRKKDHIELAFSSRTEAILADQRFYYEPLLAAHPSEHSKPFEFLGRMVRVPIWISSMTGGTQLARGINTNLARACHDFGMGMGLGSCRIILRDNQYFDDFNMRPVIGPDLPLWANLGIAQLEQLAAERELHLVSELVKRLEADGIIIHVNPMQEWLQPEGDRLSVPPVETIQRVLDKTNLQIIVKEVGQGMGPESLRQLLHLPLAGIEFGAFGGTNFASLELQRASESARELFSPFALIGHTAADMLSFVNQIVQSDSGVRTKHLIISGGIRNF
;
A
#
# COMPACT_ATOMS: atom_id res chain seq x y z
N MET A 1 46.90 20.02 -14.61
CA MET A 1 45.88 20.71 -15.45
C MET A 1 45.70 20.00 -16.79
N GLU A 2 46.75 19.42 -17.38
CA GLU A 2 46.67 18.51 -18.53
C GLU A 2 45.97 17.16 -18.22
N ASP A 3 46.23 16.53 -17.07
CA ASP A 3 45.54 15.28 -16.69
C ASP A 3 44.01 15.46 -16.57
N ARG A 4 43.55 16.52 -15.89
CA ARG A 4 42.11 16.84 -15.79
C ARG A 4 41.42 17.04 -17.14
N LYS A 5 42.15 17.49 -18.17
CA LYS A 5 41.59 17.68 -19.52
C LYS A 5 41.47 16.36 -20.29
N LYS A 6 42.40 15.41 -20.10
CA LYS A 6 42.29 14.06 -20.66
C LYS A 6 41.15 13.28 -19.99
N ASP A 7 41.06 13.37 -18.66
CA ASP A 7 39.98 12.74 -17.89
C ASP A 7 38.60 13.23 -18.32
N HIS A 8 38.43 14.55 -18.55
CA HIS A 8 37.16 15.09 -19.04
C HIS A 8 36.75 14.57 -20.42
N ILE A 9 37.71 14.28 -21.31
CA ILE A 9 37.41 13.74 -22.64
C ILE A 9 36.93 12.29 -22.52
N GLU A 10 37.64 11.46 -21.76
CA GLU A 10 37.24 10.07 -21.52
C GLU A 10 35.89 9.98 -20.80
N LEU A 11 35.68 10.83 -19.79
CA LEU A 11 34.41 10.91 -19.08
C LEU A 11 33.27 11.34 -20.01
N ALA A 12 33.48 12.31 -20.91
CA ALA A 12 32.47 12.75 -21.87
C ALA A 12 32.05 11.64 -22.86
N PHE A 13 32.95 10.73 -23.23
CA PHE A 13 32.58 9.56 -24.03
C PHE A 13 31.79 8.55 -23.21
N SER A 14 32.18 8.32 -21.95
CA SER A 14 31.49 7.39 -21.04
C SER A 14 30.12 7.89 -20.56
N SER A 15 29.89 9.21 -20.58
CA SER A 15 28.66 9.85 -20.09
C SER A 15 27.58 9.98 -21.16
N ARG A 16 27.74 9.35 -22.33
CA ARG A 16 26.71 9.34 -23.36
C ARG A 16 25.55 8.46 -22.91
N THR A 17 24.37 9.05 -22.82
CA THR A 17 23.14 8.33 -22.48
C THR A 17 22.39 7.96 -23.75
N GLU A 18 21.86 6.74 -23.80
CA GLU A 18 20.98 6.31 -24.87
C GLU A 18 19.56 6.86 -24.66
N ALA A 19 18.88 7.25 -25.75
CA ALA A 19 17.53 7.81 -25.68
C ALA A 19 16.50 6.83 -25.07
N ILE A 20 16.74 5.52 -25.19
CA ILE A 20 15.88 4.48 -24.59
C ILE A 20 15.94 4.48 -23.04
N LEU A 21 16.97 5.08 -22.45
CA LEU A 21 17.13 5.21 -21.00
C LEU A 21 16.41 6.46 -20.46
N ALA A 22 15.82 7.29 -21.33
CA ALA A 22 15.09 8.46 -20.90
C ALA A 22 13.87 8.07 -20.05
N ASP A 23 13.83 8.59 -18.83
CA ASP A 23 12.71 8.39 -17.93
C ASP A 23 11.52 9.28 -18.36
N GLN A 24 10.51 8.66 -18.93
CA GLN A 24 9.35 9.38 -19.48
C GLN A 24 8.32 9.81 -18.43
N ARG A 25 8.56 9.51 -17.15
CA ARG A 25 7.66 9.88 -16.05
C ARG A 25 7.70 11.38 -15.72
N PHE A 26 8.77 12.08 -16.09
CA PHE A 26 9.03 13.45 -15.67
C PHE A 26 9.20 14.41 -16.85
N TYR A 27 8.61 15.60 -16.73
CA TYR A 27 8.96 16.74 -17.57
C TYR A 27 10.11 17.50 -16.88
N TYR A 28 11.29 17.52 -17.50
CA TYR A 28 12.44 18.26 -16.99
C TYR A 28 12.41 19.70 -17.50
N GLU A 29 12.15 20.65 -16.61
CA GLU A 29 11.93 22.06 -16.92
C GLU A 29 13.01 22.98 -16.30
N PRO A 30 14.26 22.93 -16.78
CA PRO A 30 15.40 23.62 -16.16
C PRO A 30 15.32 25.15 -16.18
N LEU A 31 14.41 25.71 -16.97
CA LEU A 31 14.28 27.15 -17.17
C LEU A 31 13.34 27.82 -16.17
N LEU A 32 12.58 27.04 -15.39
CA LEU A 32 11.46 27.56 -14.58
C LEU A 32 11.85 27.94 -13.15
N ALA A 33 12.95 27.42 -12.59
CA ALA A 33 13.35 27.70 -11.21
C ALA A 33 14.86 27.53 -10.97
N ALA A 34 15.39 28.28 -9.99
CA ALA A 34 16.73 28.04 -9.44
C ALA A 34 16.73 26.83 -8.48
N HIS A 35 17.91 26.42 -8.01
CA HIS A 35 18.01 25.35 -7.02
C HIS A 35 17.22 25.66 -5.74
N PRO A 36 16.52 24.68 -5.16
CA PRO A 36 15.76 24.89 -3.92
C PRO A 36 16.69 25.19 -2.75
N SER A 37 16.32 26.18 -1.93
CA SER A 37 17.08 26.61 -0.74
C SER A 37 16.55 26.06 0.58
N GLU A 38 15.32 25.52 0.59
CA GLU A 38 14.67 24.93 1.76
C GLU A 38 14.38 23.44 1.51
N HIS A 39 14.39 22.66 2.58
CA HIS A 39 13.89 21.29 2.56
C HIS A 39 12.35 21.27 2.52
N SER A 40 11.79 20.13 2.12
CA SER A 40 10.34 19.88 2.08
C SER A 40 9.67 20.25 3.40
N LYS A 41 8.58 21.03 3.33
CA LYS A 41 7.78 21.38 4.52
C LYS A 41 6.86 20.22 4.91
N PRO A 42 6.60 19.99 6.21
CA PRO A 42 5.60 19.04 6.62
C PRO A 42 4.24 19.34 5.99
N PHE A 43 3.49 18.31 5.66
CA PHE A 43 2.16 18.41 5.05
C PHE A 43 1.18 17.44 5.70
N GLU A 44 -0.11 17.73 5.57
CA GLU A 44 -1.16 16.88 6.12
C GLU A 44 -1.41 15.68 5.22
N PHE A 45 -1.42 14.49 5.80
CA PHE A 45 -1.77 13.25 5.13
C PHE A 45 -2.49 12.33 6.12
N LEU A 46 -3.67 11.85 5.74
CA LEU A 46 -4.48 10.93 6.55
C LEU A 46 -4.75 11.47 7.99
N GLY A 47 -5.01 12.79 8.10
CA GLY A 47 -5.35 13.45 9.36
C GLY A 47 -4.16 13.74 10.29
N ARG A 48 -2.92 13.52 9.85
CA ARG A 48 -1.69 13.77 10.62
C ARG A 48 -0.68 14.54 9.78
N MET A 49 0.31 15.16 10.44
CA MET A 49 1.42 15.84 9.75
C MET A 49 2.57 14.87 9.47
N VAL A 50 2.97 14.75 8.21
CA VAL A 50 4.13 13.96 7.78
C VAL A 50 5.21 14.86 7.17
N ARG A 51 6.47 14.41 7.17
CA ARG A 51 7.60 15.21 6.67
C ARG A 51 8.02 14.85 5.25
N VAL A 52 7.72 13.63 4.81
CA VAL A 52 8.09 13.12 3.49
C VAL A 52 6.91 12.34 2.87
N PRO A 53 6.77 12.34 1.53
CA PRO A 53 5.74 11.57 0.82
C PRO A 53 6.15 10.10 0.66
N ILE A 54 6.56 9.47 1.76
CA ILE A 54 6.95 8.06 1.82
C ILE A 54 6.10 7.36 2.86
N TRP A 55 5.65 6.15 2.51
CA TRP A 55 4.75 5.33 3.31
C TRP A 55 5.31 3.93 3.49
N ILE A 56 5.30 3.42 4.71
CA ILE A 56 5.60 2.00 4.97
C ILE A 56 4.30 1.21 4.89
N SER A 57 4.17 0.40 3.84
CA SER A 57 2.99 -0.43 3.59
C SER A 57 2.90 -1.65 4.52
N SER A 58 1.69 -2.22 4.63
CA SER A 58 1.39 -3.44 5.37
C SER A 58 2.19 -4.64 4.84
N MET A 59 3.04 -5.24 5.69
CA MET A 59 3.90 -6.37 5.32
C MET A 59 3.76 -7.60 6.24
N THR A 60 4.02 -7.49 7.54
CA THR A 60 4.18 -8.67 8.42
C THR A 60 3.71 -8.44 9.86
N GLY A 61 3.50 -9.53 10.59
CA GLY A 61 3.09 -9.58 12.00
C GLY A 61 2.84 -11.03 12.46
N GLY A 62 2.85 -11.31 13.76
CA GLY A 62 2.49 -12.62 14.33
C GLY A 62 3.65 -13.61 14.51
N THR A 63 4.91 -13.15 14.46
CA THR A 63 6.09 -13.94 14.85
C THR A 63 7.14 -13.04 15.51
N GLN A 64 8.06 -13.63 16.30
CA GLN A 64 9.15 -12.87 16.94
C GLN A 64 10.02 -12.11 15.93
N LEU A 65 10.26 -12.70 14.74
CA LEU A 65 10.98 -12.03 13.66
C LEU A 65 10.19 -10.82 13.14
N ALA A 66 8.86 -10.96 13.00
CA ALA A 66 8.00 -9.87 12.56
C ALA A 66 8.00 -8.69 13.54
N ARG A 67 8.08 -8.93 14.86
CA ARG A 67 8.21 -7.85 15.86
C ARG A 67 9.46 -7.00 15.64
N GLY A 68 10.60 -7.64 15.40
CA GLY A 68 11.87 -6.94 15.13
C GLY A 68 11.78 -6.07 13.87
N ILE A 69 11.17 -6.61 12.81
CA ILE A 69 10.93 -5.88 11.55
C ILE A 69 10.00 -4.67 11.79
N ASN A 70 8.85 -4.89 12.41
CA ASN A 70 7.88 -3.82 12.68
C ASN A 70 8.46 -2.72 13.57
N THR A 71 9.26 -3.09 14.57
CA THR A 71 9.92 -2.12 15.46
C THR A 71 10.91 -1.24 14.70
N ASN A 72 11.74 -1.84 13.83
CA ASN A 72 12.71 -1.08 13.03
C ASN A 72 12.03 -0.15 12.03
N LEU A 73 10.95 -0.61 11.40
CA LEU A 73 10.15 0.21 10.48
C LEU A 73 9.46 1.36 11.20
N ALA A 74 8.86 1.10 12.37
CA ALA A 74 8.22 2.12 13.19
C ALA A 74 9.22 3.19 13.65
N ARG A 75 10.45 2.79 14.01
CA ARG A 75 11.55 3.72 14.33
C ARG A 75 11.93 4.59 13.13
N ALA A 76 12.08 3.99 11.95
CA ALA A 76 12.34 4.76 10.74
C ALA A 76 11.20 5.76 10.47
N CYS A 77 9.94 5.35 10.64
CA CYS A 77 8.80 6.25 10.52
C CYS A 77 8.87 7.42 11.51
N HIS A 78 9.22 7.16 12.76
CA HIS A 78 9.44 8.20 13.77
C HIS A 78 10.54 9.19 13.35
N ASP A 79 11.71 8.68 12.99
CA ASP A 79 12.91 9.45 12.69
C ASP A 79 12.74 10.31 11.41
N PHE A 80 12.04 9.79 10.41
CA PHE A 80 11.84 10.48 9.12
C PHE A 80 10.47 11.15 8.96
N GLY A 81 9.50 10.88 9.84
CA GLY A 81 8.18 11.50 9.82
C GLY A 81 7.28 10.91 8.76
N MET A 82 7.23 9.57 8.70
CA MET A 82 6.46 8.78 7.73
C MET A 82 5.27 8.10 8.40
N GLY A 83 4.28 7.72 7.61
CA GLY A 83 3.19 6.86 8.06
C GLY A 83 3.48 5.37 7.88
N MET A 84 2.77 4.53 8.63
CA MET A 84 2.93 3.07 8.61
C MET A 84 1.58 2.33 8.64
N GLY A 85 1.44 1.33 7.77
CA GLY A 85 0.43 0.27 7.88
C GLY A 85 1.01 -0.97 8.56
N LEU A 86 0.29 -1.52 9.53
CA LEU A 86 0.64 -2.80 10.17
C LEU A 86 0.37 -3.96 9.21
N GLY A 87 1.00 -5.11 9.43
CA GLY A 87 0.60 -6.37 8.77
C GLY A 87 -0.79 -6.83 9.20
N SER A 88 -1.32 -7.88 8.57
CA SER A 88 -2.65 -8.41 8.88
C SER A 88 -2.79 -8.73 10.37
N CYS A 89 -3.67 -7.98 11.04
CA CYS A 89 -3.93 -8.05 12.47
C CYS A 89 -4.93 -9.17 12.81
N ARG A 90 -5.24 -10.09 11.87
CA ARG A 90 -6.19 -11.20 12.06
C ARG A 90 -5.87 -11.99 13.32
N ILE A 91 -4.59 -12.27 13.56
CA ILE A 91 -4.12 -13.08 14.70
C ILE A 91 -4.36 -12.42 16.06
N ILE A 92 -4.49 -11.09 16.11
CA ILE A 92 -4.73 -10.34 17.36
C ILE A 92 -6.16 -9.78 17.47
N LEU A 93 -7.04 -10.17 16.54
CA LEU A 93 -8.42 -9.69 16.51
C LEU A 93 -9.17 -10.14 17.77
N ARG A 94 -9.04 -11.42 18.15
CA ARG A 94 -9.71 -12.02 19.32
C ARG A 94 -8.75 -12.44 20.44
N ASP A 95 -7.45 -12.50 20.16
CA ASP A 95 -6.41 -12.94 21.08
C ASP A 95 -5.38 -11.82 21.30
N ASN A 96 -4.78 -11.77 22.50
CA ASN A 96 -3.71 -10.85 22.85
C ASN A 96 -2.32 -11.49 22.81
N GLN A 97 -2.19 -12.80 22.58
CA GLN A 97 -0.91 -13.52 22.64
C GLN A 97 0.20 -12.84 21.81
N TYR A 98 -0.15 -12.33 20.63
CA TYR A 98 0.79 -11.68 19.71
C TYR A 98 0.65 -10.16 19.66
N PHE A 99 -0.07 -9.54 20.60
CA PHE A 99 -0.40 -8.11 20.56
C PHE A 99 0.86 -7.22 20.45
N ASP A 100 1.91 -7.55 21.21
CA ASP A 100 3.16 -6.80 21.22
C ASP A 100 3.90 -6.80 19.87
N ASP A 101 3.60 -7.75 18.98
CA ASP A 101 4.20 -7.79 17.63
C ASP A 101 3.61 -6.71 16.71
N PHE A 102 2.46 -6.16 17.09
CA PHE A 102 1.71 -5.13 16.35
C PHE A 102 1.60 -3.80 17.10
N ASN A 103 1.85 -3.77 18.41
CA ASN A 103 1.76 -2.57 19.25
C ASN A 103 2.91 -1.59 18.97
N MET A 104 2.82 -0.88 17.84
CA MET A 104 3.87 0.02 17.35
C MET A 104 3.64 1.48 17.74
N ARG A 105 2.49 1.84 18.32
CA ARG A 105 2.19 3.23 18.73
C ARG A 105 3.27 3.82 19.65
N PRO A 106 3.78 3.10 20.68
CA PRO A 106 4.86 3.62 21.53
C PRO A 106 6.18 3.87 20.81
N VAL A 107 6.40 3.21 19.66
CA VAL A 107 7.65 3.31 18.89
C VAL A 107 7.56 4.40 17.81
N ILE A 108 6.46 4.44 17.06
CA ILE A 108 6.25 5.43 16.00
C ILE A 108 5.93 6.82 16.58
N GLY A 109 5.30 6.86 17.76
CA GLY A 109 4.87 8.08 18.43
C GLY A 109 3.38 8.42 18.19
N PRO A 110 2.84 9.38 18.95
CA PRO A 110 1.41 9.69 18.96
C PRO A 110 0.93 10.51 17.74
N ASP A 111 1.87 11.11 17.00
CA ASP A 111 1.56 12.15 16.02
C ASP A 111 1.58 11.68 14.57
N LEU A 112 2.17 10.50 14.29
CA LEU A 112 2.31 9.99 12.92
C LEU A 112 1.20 8.98 12.57
N PRO A 113 0.82 8.86 11.28
CA PRO A 113 -0.18 7.88 10.86
C PRO A 113 0.26 6.45 11.19
N LEU A 114 -0.58 5.72 11.91
CA LEU A 114 -0.44 4.29 12.14
C LEU A 114 -1.78 3.59 11.87
N TRP A 115 -1.78 2.60 10.98
CA TRP A 115 -3.01 1.98 10.52
C TRP A 115 -3.00 0.48 10.77
N ALA A 116 -4.08 -0.04 11.37
CA ALA A 116 -4.29 -1.47 11.47
C ALA A 116 -4.59 -2.07 10.09
N ASN A 117 -4.51 -3.38 9.94
CA ASN A 117 -4.79 -4.04 8.66
C ASN A 117 -5.59 -5.33 8.85
N LEU A 118 -6.64 -5.52 8.05
CA LEU A 118 -7.43 -6.75 8.00
C LEU A 118 -7.80 -7.11 6.56
N GLY A 119 -7.98 -8.40 6.30
CA GLY A 119 -8.36 -8.91 4.99
C GLY A 119 -9.85 -8.79 4.73
N ILE A 120 -10.20 -8.55 3.46
CA ILE A 120 -11.59 -8.43 3.04
C ILE A 120 -12.43 -9.67 3.36
N ALA A 121 -11.85 -10.87 3.21
CA ALA A 121 -12.52 -12.13 3.56
C ALA A 121 -12.86 -12.22 5.05
N GLN A 122 -11.93 -11.76 5.92
CA GLN A 122 -12.16 -11.74 7.36
C GLN A 122 -13.28 -10.75 7.73
N LEU A 123 -13.34 -9.59 7.06
CA LEU A 123 -14.40 -8.61 7.30
C LEU A 123 -15.76 -9.10 6.80
N GLU A 124 -15.79 -9.87 5.72
CA GLU A 124 -17.02 -10.52 5.24
C GLU A 124 -17.57 -11.50 6.28
N GLN A 125 -16.71 -12.36 6.84
CA GLN A 125 -17.08 -13.28 7.91
C GLN A 125 -17.61 -12.52 9.14
N LEU A 126 -16.88 -11.50 9.62
CA LEU A 126 -17.32 -10.70 10.76
C LEU A 126 -18.64 -9.96 10.49
N ALA A 127 -18.87 -9.51 9.26
CA ALA A 127 -20.13 -8.88 8.88
C ALA A 127 -21.29 -9.89 8.95
N ALA A 128 -21.09 -11.11 8.45
CA ALA A 128 -22.08 -12.19 8.53
C ALA A 128 -22.37 -12.60 9.98
N GLU A 129 -21.33 -12.66 10.82
CA GLU A 129 -21.41 -13.01 12.25
C GLU A 129 -21.90 -11.85 13.13
N ARG A 130 -22.07 -10.65 12.57
CA ARG A 130 -22.44 -9.40 13.28
C ARG A 130 -21.40 -8.95 14.31
N GLU A 131 -20.12 -9.23 14.04
CA GLU A 131 -18.98 -8.98 14.93
C GLU A 131 -18.04 -7.87 14.43
N LEU A 132 -18.50 -7.00 13.51
CA LEU A 132 -17.70 -5.86 13.05
C LEU A 132 -17.26 -4.89 14.16
N HIS A 133 -17.91 -4.93 15.33
CA HIS A 133 -17.48 -4.16 16.51
C HIS A 133 -16.06 -4.52 16.95
N LEU A 134 -15.62 -5.78 16.76
CA LEU A 134 -14.27 -6.24 17.07
C LEU A 134 -13.19 -5.49 16.27
N VAL A 135 -13.53 -5.03 15.06
CA VAL A 135 -12.61 -4.23 14.24
C VAL A 135 -12.36 -2.86 14.90
N SER A 136 -13.42 -2.25 15.44
CA SER A 136 -13.31 -0.97 16.16
C SER A 136 -12.52 -1.12 17.46
N GLU A 137 -12.74 -2.22 18.18
CA GLU A 137 -11.98 -2.55 19.40
C GLU A 137 -10.50 -2.80 19.10
N LEU A 138 -10.19 -3.51 18.01
CA LEU A 138 -8.82 -3.74 17.56
C LEU A 138 -8.11 -2.43 17.22
N VAL A 139 -8.73 -1.56 16.41
CA VAL A 139 -8.16 -0.25 16.06
C VAL A 139 -7.90 0.57 17.31
N LYS A 140 -8.85 0.59 18.26
CA LYS A 140 -8.70 1.29 19.55
C LYS A 140 -7.57 0.72 20.39
N ARG A 141 -7.46 -0.61 20.51
CA ARG A 141 -6.41 -1.29 21.28
C ARG A 141 -5.01 -0.97 20.75
N LEU A 142 -4.87 -0.92 19.42
CA LEU A 142 -3.61 -0.57 18.76
C LEU A 142 -3.33 0.94 18.74
N GLU A 143 -4.27 1.76 19.22
CA GLU A 143 -4.25 3.22 19.07
C GLU A 143 -3.99 3.63 17.61
N ALA A 144 -4.54 2.88 16.66
CA ALA A 144 -4.40 3.15 15.24
C ALA A 144 -5.40 4.22 14.78
N ASP A 145 -5.04 4.97 13.75
CA ASP A 145 -5.84 6.07 13.18
C ASP A 145 -7.01 5.56 12.31
N GLY A 146 -6.95 4.29 11.91
CA GLY A 146 -7.97 3.64 11.09
C GLY A 146 -7.59 2.22 10.71
N ILE A 147 -8.29 1.67 9.72
CA ILE A 147 -8.10 0.31 9.21
C ILE A 147 -7.77 0.34 7.71
N ILE A 148 -6.75 -0.40 7.33
CA ILE A 148 -6.50 -0.80 5.94
C ILE A 148 -7.23 -2.12 5.69
N ILE A 149 -8.11 -2.14 4.70
CA ILE A 149 -8.76 -3.33 4.19
C ILE A 149 -7.97 -3.80 2.98
N HIS A 150 -7.20 -4.88 3.14
CA HIS A 150 -6.54 -5.49 1.99
C HIS A 150 -7.52 -6.39 1.22
N VAL A 151 -7.55 -6.23 -0.09
CA VAL A 151 -8.36 -6.99 -1.04
C VAL A 151 -7.40 -7.84 -1.86
N ASN A 152 -7.53 -9.15 -1.75
CA ASN A 152 -6.57 -10.13 -2.27
C ASN A 152 -7.23 -11.38 -2.90
N PRO A 153 -8.33 -11.26 -3.67
CA PRO A 153 -9.13 -12.41 -4.10
C PRO A 153 -8.34 -13.44 -4.91
N MET A 154 -7.37 -13.01 -5.74
CA MET A 154 -6.57 -13.96 -6.51
C MET A 154 -5.54 -14.69 -5.66
N GLN A 155 -4.95 -14.03 -4.66
CA GLN A 155 -4.09 -14.70 -3.68
C GLN A 155 -4.88 -15.81 -2.98
N GLU A 156 -6.05 -15.46 -2.42
CA GLU A 156 -6.91 -16.43 -1.73
C GLU A 156 -7.36 -17.56 -2.67
N TRP A 157 -7.64 -17.25 -3.94
CA TRP A 157 -8.03 -18.28 -4.92
C TRP A 157 -6.93 -19.33 -5.15
N LEU A 158 -5.68 -18.88 -5.27
CA LEU A 158 -4.53 -19.73 -5.57
C LEU A 158 -3.96 -20.43 -4.33
N GLN A 159 -4.25 -19.92 -3.14
CA GLN A 159 -3.90 -20.55 -1.89
C GLN A 159 -4.79 -21.77 -1.63
N PRO A 160 -4.24 -22.96 -1.32
CA PRO A 160 -5.02 -24.17 -1.07
C PRO A 160 -6.05 -24.02 0.04
N GLU A 161 -5.67 -23.32 1.11
CA GLU A 161 -6.48 -23.02 2.29
C GLU A 161 -7.12 -21.62 2.25
N GLY A 162 -7.08 -20.94 1.10
CA GLY A 162 -7.52 -19.55 0.98
C GLY A 162 -9.03 -19.39 1.10
N ASP A 163 -9.44 -18.27 1.68
CA ASP A 163 -10.83 -17.93 1.88
C ASP A 163 -11.54 -17.71 0.52
N ARG A 164 -12.87 -17.84 0.47
CA ARG A 164 -13.66 -17.57 -0.74
C ARG A 164 -14.69 -16.50 -0.42
N LEU A 165 -14.65 -15.41 -1.19
CA LEU A 165 -15.63 -14.34 -1.06
C LEU A 165 -16.98 -14.80 -1.62
N SER A 166 -18.03 -14.64 -0.82
CA SER A 166 -19.41 -14.95 -1.25
C SER A 166 -20.11 -13.73 -1.86
N VAL A 167 -19.58 -12.52 -1.62
CA VAL A 167 -20.09 -11.25 -2.15
C VAL A 167 -18.96 -10.41 -2.75
N PRO A 168 -19.26 -9.42 -3.61
CA PRO A 168 -18.26 -8.48 -4.09
C PRO A 168 -17.57 -7.73 -2.93
N PRO A 169 -16.22 -7.56 -2.95
CA PRO A 169 -15.47 -6.80 -1.95
C PRO A 169 -16.06 -5.43 -1.59
N VAL A 170 -16.56 -4.71 -2.60
CA VAL A 170 -17.14 -3.37 -2.41
C VAL A 170 -18.36 -3.37 -1.49
N GLU A 171 -19.17 -4.43 -1.51
CA GLU A 171 -20.32 -4.55 -0.62
C GLU A 171 -19.87 -4.75 0.83
N THR A 172 -18.85 -5.57 1.06
CA THR A 172 -18.27 -5.75 2.39
C THR A 172 -17.65 -4.45 2.90
N ILE A 173 -16.93 -3.70 2.05
CA ILE A 173 -16.40 -2.37 2.41
C ILE A 173 -17.53 -1.41 2.80
N GLN A 174 -18.63 -1.38 2.05
CA GLN A 174 -19.80 -0.56 2.37
C GLN A 174 -20.42 -0.96 3.72
N ARG A 175 -20.54 -2.26 4.01
CA ARG A 175 -21.03 -2.73 5.32
C ARG A 175 -20.14 -2.27 6.47
N VAL A 176 -18.82 -2.23 6.28
CA VAL A 176 -17.87 -1.73 7.30
C VAL A 176 -18.05 -0.21 7.48
N LEU A 177 -18.19 0.55 6.39
CA LEU A 177 -18.50 1.99 6.44
C LEU A 177 -19.83 2.28 7.16
N ASP A 178 -20.85 1.46 6.93
CA ASP A 178 -22.18 1.67 7.52
C ASP A 178 -22.25 1.29 9.01
N LYS A 179 -21.38 0.39 9.46
CA LYS A 179 -21.41 -0.17 10.82
C LYS A 179 -20.33 0.37 11.74
N THR A 180 -19.34 1.05 11.21
CA THR A 180 -18.21 1.57 11.98
C THR A 180 -17.97 3.04 11.65
N ASN A 181 -17.45 3.82 12.60
CA ASN A 181 -17.00 5.19 12.37
C ASN A 181 -15.50 5.24 12.04
N LEU A 182 -14.94 4.13 11.59
CA LEU A 182 -13.51 4.02 11.32
C LEU A 182 -13.15 4.73 10.01
N GLN A 183 -11.96 5.34 10.01
CA GLN A 183 -11.33 5.74 8.75
C GLN A 183 -10.83 4.49 8.04
N ILE A 184 -11.07 4.40 6.73
CA ILE A 184 -10.80 3.21 5.93
C ILE A 184 -9.86 3.54 4.78
N ILE A 185 -8.79 2.75 4.63
CA ILE A 185 -7.99 2.68 3.41
C ILE A 185 -8.28 1.34 2.74
N VAL A 186 -8.45 1.32 1.43
CA VAL A 186 -8.56 0.06 0.67
C VAL A 186 -7.26 -0.17 -0.08
N LYS A 187 -6.75 -1.39 0.00
CA LYS A 187 -5.43 -1.77 -0.50
C LYS A 187 -5.49 -3.05 -1.35
N GLU A 188 -4.77 -3.10 -2.47
CA GLU A 188 -4.46 -4.37 -3.16
C GLU A 188 -3.08 -4.93 -2.74
N VAL A 189 -2.73 -6.15 -3.12
CA VAL A 189 -1.54 -6.89 -2.64
C VAL A 189 -0.63 -7.42 -3.77
N GLY A 190 -0.54 -6.71 -4.89
CA GLY A 190 0.51 -6.94 -5.90
C GLY A 190 0.00 -7.18 -7.32
N GLN A 191 -1.30 -7.13 -7.53
CA GLN A 191 -1.95 -7.15 -8.85
C GLN A 191 -2.50 -5.78 -9.22
N GLY A 192 -2.79 -4.94 -8.25
CA GLY A 192 -3.44 -3.65 -8.49
C GLY A 192 -4.92 -3.79 -8.84
N MET A 193 -5.56 -2.66 -9.11
CA MET A 193 -7.01 -2.58 -9.31
C MET A 193 -7.33 -2.00 -10.69
N GLY A 194 -8.30 -2.59 -11.37
CA GLY A 194 -8.80 -2.11 -12.66
C GLY A 194 -9.61 -0.81 -12.54
N PRO A 195 -9.92 -0.16 -13.68
CA PRO A 195 -10.56 1.16 -13.72
C PRO A 195 -11.96 1.17 -13.06
N GLU A 196 -12.78 0.14 -13.25
CA GLU A 196 -14.10 0.07 -12.62
C GLU A 196 -14.01 -0.08 -11.09
N SER A 197 -13.08 -0.91 -10.61
CA SER A 197 -12.81 -1.06 -9.17
C SER A 197 -12.37 0.27 -8.56
N LEU A 198 -11.42 0.96 -9.21
CA LEU A 198 -10.95 2.28 -8.78
C LEU A 198 -12.09 3.31 -8.80
N ARG A 199 -12.94 3.32 -9.83
CA ARG A 199 -14.10 4.21 -9.90
C ARG A 199 -15.03 3.98 -8.72
N GLN A 200 -15.40 2.74 -8.44
CA GLN A 200 -16.25 2.40 -7.30
C GLN A 200 -15.63 2.88 -5.97
N LEU A 201 -14.36 2.58 -5.73
CA LEU A 201 -13.66 2.98 -4.51
C LEU A 201 -13.53 4.50 -4.36
N LEU A 202 -13.27 5.23 -5.45
CA LEU A 202 -13.15 6.69 -5.43
C LEU A 202 -14.47 7.38 -5.04
N HIS A 203 -15.61 6.76 -5.30
CA HIS A 203 -16.95 7.25 -4.90
C HIS A 203 -17.32 6.94 -3.44
N LEU A 204 -16.56 6.08 -2.77
CA LEU A 204 -16.75 5.82 -1.35
C LEU A 204 -16.06 6.92 -0.52
N PRO A 205 -16.54 7.18 0.72
CA PRO A 205 -15.88 8.09 1.65
C PRO A 205 -14.68 7.42 2.33
N LEU A 206 -13.72 6.93 1.55
CA LEU A 206 -12.50 6.32 2.10
C LEU A 206 -11.52 7.43 2.50
N ALA A 207 -10.73 7.13 3.54
CA ALA A 207 -9.60 7.95 3.89
C ALA A 207 -8.50 7.87 2.82
N GLY A 208 -8.37 6.73 2.13
CA GLY A 208 -7.46 6.62 1.00
C GLY A 208 -7.56 5.30 0.24
N ILE A 209 -6.84 5.23 -0.89
CA ILE A 209 -6.66 4.00 -1.66
C ILE A 209 -5.16 3.74 -1.78
N GLU A 210 -4.70 2.56 -1.38
CA GLU A 210 -3.36 2.07 -1.66
C GLU A 210 -3.36 1.14 -2.86
N PHE A 211 -2.50 1.41 -3.84
CA PHE A 211 -2.56 0.69 -5.12
C PHE A 211 -2.21 -0.77 -5.00
N GLY A 212 -1.13 -1.13 -4.28
CA GLY A 212 -0.65 -2.50 -4.26
C GLY A 212 -0.43 -3.05 -5.67
N ALA A 213 0.15 -2.24 -6.55
CA ALA A 213 0.18 -2.50 -7.98
C ALA A 213 1.11 -3.65 -8.37
N PHE A 214 0.91 -4.13 -9.59
CA PHE A 214 1.81 -5.07 -10.24
C PHE A 214 3.20 -4.47 -10.50
N GLY A 215 4.24 -5.31 -10.44
CA GLY A 215 5.64 -4.92 -10.65
C GLY A 215 6.52 -4.96 -9.40
N GLY A 216 5.93 -5.24 -8.23
CA GLY A 216 6.64 -5.50 -6.97
C GLY A 216 6.46 -6.93 -6.48
N THR A 217 6.32 -7.08 -5.17
CA THR A 217 5.88 -8.34 -4.55
C THR A 217 4.47 -8.67 -5.02
N ASN A 218 4.29 -9.86 -5.59
CA ASN A 218 3.00 -10.38 -6.02
C ASN A 218 2.64 -11.60 -5.17
N PHE A 219 1.65 -11.44 -4.29
CA PHE A 219 1.27 -12.50 -3.36
C PHE A 219 0.61 -13.70 -4.05
N ALA A 220 -0.06 -13.51 -5.19
CA ALA A 220 -0.55 -14.62 -6.01
C ALA A 220 0.62 -15.47 -6.55
N SER A 221 1.72 -14.85 -6.99
CA SER A 221 2.93 -15.56 -7.38
C SER A 221 3.60 -16.29 -6.20
N LEU A 222 3.58 -15.70 -5.00
CA LEU A 222 4.12 -16.32 -3.79
C LEU A 222 3.35 -17.61 -3.45
N GLU A 223 2.02 -17.57 -3.50
CA GLU A 223 1.19 -18.76 -3.22
C GLU A 223 1.40 -19.87 -4.26
N LEU A 224 1.59 -19.52 -5.54
CA LEU A 224 1.94 -20.51 -6.56
C LEU A 224 3.28 -21.21 -6.33
N GLN A 225 4.23 -20.56 -5.64
CA GLN A 225 5.49 -21.23 -5.25
C GLN A 225 5.28 -22.27 -4.15
N ARG A 226 4.17 -22.19 -3.40
CA ARG A 226 3.76 -23.18 -2.39
C ARG A 226 2.90 -24.31 -2.97
N ALA A 227 2.40 -24.16 -4.20
CA ALA A 227 1.53 -25.13 -4.86
C ALA A 227 2.33 -26.31 -5.45
N SER A 228 1.63 -27.38 -5.85
CA SER A 228 2.24 -28.49 -6.61
C SER A 228 2.76 -28.01 -7.97
N GLU A 229 3.72 -28.72 -8.55
CA GLU A 229 4.29 -28.36 -9.85
C GLU A 229 3.23 -28.26 -10.96
N SER A 230 2.30 -29.22 -11.00
CA SER A 230 1.18 -29.22 -11.96
C SER A 230 0.23 -28.04 -11.78
N ALA A 231 -0.09 -27.67 -10.54
CA ALA A 231 -0.92 -26.50 -10.26
C ALA A 231 -0.19 -25.20 -10.62
N ARG A 232 1.11 -25.12 -10.32
CA ARG A 232 1.95 -23.96 -10.65
C ARG A 232 2.01 -23.72 -12.15
N GLU A 233 2.22 -24.77 -12.96
CA GLU A 233 2.21 -24.66 -14.42
C GLU A 233 0.86 -24.15 -14.94
N LEU A 234 -0.24 -24.78 -14.49
CA LEU A 234 -1.59 -24.44 -14.93
C LEU A 234 -1.99 -23.01 -14.55
N PHE A 235 -1.63 -22.55 -13.35
CA PHE A 235 -2.11 -21.29 -12.81
C PHE A 235 -1.14 -20.12 -12.92
N SER A 236 0.11 -20.35 -13.34
CA SER A 236 1.11 -19.28 -13.53
C SER A 236 0.66 -18.09 -14.38
N PRO A 237 -0.12 -18.27 -15.48
CA PRO A 237 -0.58 -17.12 -16.26
C PRO A 237 -1.52 -16.20 -15.48
N PHE A 238 -2.31 -16.73 -14.53
CA PHE A 238 -3.22 -15.91 -13.73
C PHE A 238 -2.45 -14.95 -12.82
N ALA A 239 -1.32 -15.38 -12.26
CA ALA A 239 -0.50 -14.49 -11.43
C ALA A 239 0.09 -13.30 -12.21
N LEU A 240 0.08 -13.33 -13.55
CA LEU A 240 0.52 -12.21 -14.40
C LEU A 240 -0.60 -11.20 -14.72
N ILE A 241 -1.83 -11.48 -14.30
CA ILE A 241 -2.95 -10.56 -14.45
C ILE A 241 -2.82 -9.45 -13.39
N GLY A 242 -2.80 -8.20 -13.86
CA GLY A 242 -2.71 -7.04 -12.99
C GLY A 242 -2.48 -5.74 -13.77
N HIS A 243 -2.27 -4.67 -13.01
CA HIS A 243 -2.02 -3.32 -13.50
C HIS A 243 -0.83 -2.72 -12.76
N THR A 244 0.07 -2.06 -13.49
CA THR A 244 1.20 -1.37 -12.88
C THR A 244 0.74 -0.10 -12.16
N ALA A 245 1.61 0.47 -11.33
CA ALA A 245 1.32 1.74 -10.66
C ALA A 245 1.05 2.88 -11.67
N ALA A 246 1.74 2.87 -12.81
CA ALA A 246 1.54 3.84 -13.89
C ALA A 246 0.17 3.68 -14.57
N ASP A 247 -0.25 2.43 -14.84
CA ASP A 247 -1.59 2.15 -15.41
C ASP A 247 -2.67 2.65 -14.47
N MET A 248 -2.60 2.29 -13.19
CA MET A 248 -3.58 2.69 -12.18
C MET A 248 -3.62 4.20 -12.00
N LEU A 249 -2.48 4.88 -12.00
CA LEU A 249 -2.42 6.35 -11.92
C LEU A 249 -3.11 6.99 -13.14
N SER A 250 -2.88 6.45 -14.33
CA SER A 250 -3.57 6.90 -15.55
C SER A 250 -5.09 6.72 -15.43
N PHE A 251 -5.56 5.57 -14.95
CA PHE A 251 -6.99 5.31 -14.72
C PHE A 251 -7.59 6.30 -13.72
N VAL A 252 -6.93 6.53 -12.58
CA VAL A 252 -7.41 7.49 -11.58
C VAL A 252 -7.47 8.90 -12.15
N ASN A 253 -6.43 9.35 -12.86
CA ASN A 253 -6.43 10.67 -13.48
C ASN A 253 -7.59 10.85 -14.47
N GLN A 254 -7.86 9.84 -15.31
CA GLN A 254 -9.00 9.86 -16.23
C GLN A 254 -10.33 9.92 -15.49
N ILE A 255 -10.51 9.10 -14.45
CA ILE A 255 -11.73 9.08 -13.63
C ILE A 255 -11.95 10.46 -13.00
N VAL A 256 -10.96 11.00 -12.29
CA VAL A 256 -11.06 12.29 -11.58
C VAL A 256 -11.31 13.46 -12.53
N GLN A 257 -10.76 13.42 -13.75
CA GLN A 257 -11.03 14.46 -14.76
C GLN A 257 -12.45 14.39 -15.34
N SER A 258 -13.02 13.19 -15.42
CA SER A 258 -14.32 12.94 -16.06
C SER A 258 -15.50 12.90 -15.08
N ASP A 259 -15.24 12.78 -13.77
CA ASP A 259 -16.24 12.46 -12.77
C ASP A 259 -16.13 13.35 -11.52
N SER A 260 -17.14 14.19 -11.29
CA SER A 260 -17.21 15.06 -10.11
C SER A 260 -17.64 14.34 -8.83
N GLY A 261 -18.04 13.07 -8.90
CA GLY A 261 -18.53 12.26 -7.78
C GLY A 261 -17.43 11.70 -6.87
N VAL A 262 -16.16 11.99 -7.15
CA VAL A 262 -15.01 11.50 -6.38
C VAL A 262 -15.02 12.08 -4.95
N ARG A 263 -14.97 11.18 -3.97
CA ARG A 263 -14.99 11.48 -2.53
C ARG A 263 -13.67 11.13 -1.85
N THR A 264 -12.97 10.11 -2.31
CA THR A 264 -11.66 9.73 -1.79
C THR A 264 -10.55 10.59 -2.41
N LYS A 265 -9.73 11.24 -1.57
CA LYS A 265 -8.73 12.23 -2.03
C LYS A 265 -7.27 11.83 -1.83
N HIS A 266 -7.01 10.80 -1.03
CA HIS A 266 -5.65 10.34 -0.77
C HIS A 266 -5.38 9.03 -1.51
N LEU A 267 -4.22 8.99 -2.16
CA LEU A 267 -3.72 7.81 -2.85
C LEU A 267 -2.33 7.48 -2.29
N ILE A 268 -2.08 6.18 -2.09
CA ILE A 268 -0.76 5.64 -1.78
C ILE A 268 -0.35 4.81 -3.00
N ILE A 269 0.59 5.33 -3.77
CA ILE A 269 1.12 4.65 -4.95
C ILE A 269 2.15 3.63 -4.47
N SER A 270 1.78 2.36 -4.47
CA SER A 270 2.62 1.25 -4.04
C SER A 270 2.61 0.10 -5.06
N GLY A 271 3.56 -0.83 -4.91
CA GLY A 271 3.81 -1.90 -5.88
C GLY A 271 4.98 -1.57 -6.80
N GLY A 272 6.11 -2.26 -6.61
CA GLY A 272 7.29 -2.13 -7.48
C GLY A 272 8.10 -0.83 -7.32
N ILE A 273 7.74 0.02 -6.36
CA ILE A 273 8.47 1.27 -6.09
C ILE A 273 9.84 0.96 -5.50
N ARG A 274 10.90 1.28 -6.23
CA ARG A 274 12.31 1.07 -5.83
C ARG A 274 13.10 2.37 -5.75
N ASN A 275 12.65 3.39 -6.46
CA ASN A 275 13.24 4.72 -6.56
C ASN A 275 12.13 5.74 -6.84
N PHE A 276 12.54 7.00 -7.03
CA PHE A 276 11.68 8.11 -7.42
C PHE A 276 11.04 7.87 -8.79
#